data_AF-A0A6I4SXQ8-F1
#
_entry.id   AF-A0A6I4SXQ8-F1
#
_cell.length_a   1.000
_cell.length_b   1.000
_cell.length_c   1.000
_cell.angle_alpha   90.00
_cell.angle_beta   90.00
_cell.angle_gamma   90.00
#
_symmetry.space_group_name_H-M   'P 1'
#
loop_
_entity.id
_entity.type
_entity.pdbx_description
1 polymer ?
#
loop_
_entity_poly.entity_id
_entity_poly.type
_entity_poly.pdbx_seq_one_letter_code
_entity_poly.pdbx_strand_id
1 'polypeptide(L)'
;AHHSFAAEFDRNKPIKLEGSVVKFEWVNPHSWIHIKLPNGQVWRVEGGAPSALLRRGWNRNSLPAGTKIIVQAFQARDGDTRASAAEISFPDGRELSLGNPTTEAVAAAAKRAEGN
;
A
#
# COMPACT_ATOMS: atom_id res chain seq x y z
N ALA A 1 2.22 -18.87 9.50
CA ALA A 1 3.51 -18.62 8.82
C ALA A 1 3.79 -17.12 8.91
N HIS A 2 4.83 -16.73 9.65
CA HIS A 2 5.30 -15.34 9.76
C HIS A 2 6.45 -15.18 8.77
N HIS A 3 6.19 -14.73 7.54
CA HIS A 3 7.27 -14.27 6.67
C HIS A 3 7.54 -12.80 6.98
N SER A 4 8.79 -12.53 7.33
CA SER A 4 9.25 -11.24 7.86
C SER A 4 9.13 -10.15 6.81
N PHE A 5 8.13 -9.30 6.97
CA PHE A 5 8.02 -7.98 6.33
C PHE A 5 9.33 -7.17 6.39
N ALA A 6 10.12 -7.39 7.45
CA ALA A 6 11.42 -6.77 7.67
C ALA A 6 12.54 -7.24 6.72
N ALA A 7 12.42 -8.44 6.14
CA ALA A 7 13.46 -9.04 5.33
C ALA A 7 13.33 -8.63 3.85
N GLU A 8 12.11 -8.45 3.36
CA GLU A 8 11.83 -8.21 1.93
C GLU A 8 11.66 -6.72 1.57
N PHE A 9 11.32 -5.83 2.51
CA PHE A 9 11.02 -4.42 2.22
C PHE A 9 12.01 -3.46 2.89
N ASP A 10 12.47 -2.45 2.15
CA ASP A 10 13.40 -1.44 2.67
C ASP A 10 12.64 -0.34 3.42
N ARG A 11 12.67 -0.41 4.75
CA ARG A 11 12.01 0.55 5.65
C ARG A 11 12.56 1.98 5.51
N ASN A 12 13.74 2.15 4.94
CA ASN A 12 14.39 3.44 4.74
C ASN A 12 14.09 4.06 3.37
N LYS A 13 13.28 3.39 2.53
CA LYS A 13 12.91 3.89 1.20
C LYS A 13 11.39 4.01 1.06
N PRO A 14 10.77 4.98 1.75
CA PRO A 14 9.41 5.34 1.44
C PRO A 14 9.35 5.80 -0.01
N ILE A 15 8.52 5.13 -0.81
CA ILE A 15 8.19 5.51 -2.17
C ILE A 15 6.73 5.96 -2.21
N LYS A 16 6.49 7.06 -2.91
CA LYS A 16 5.15 7.58 -3.15
C LYS A 16 4.71 7.16 -4.55
N LEU A 17 3.74 6.26 -4.61
CA LEU A 17 3.15 5.81 -5.87
C LEU A 17 1.86 6.60 -6.10
N GLU A 18 1.93 7.60 -6.99
CA GLU A 18 0.76 8.36 -7.43
C GLU A 18 0.28 7.83 -8.77
N GLY A 19 -0.92 7.27 -8.79
CA GLY A 19 -1.44 6.63 -9.98
C GLY A 19 -2.92 6.31 -9.89
N SER A 20 -3.42 5.64 -10.92
CA SER A 20 -4.83 5.21 -10.96
C SER A 20 -4.90 3.72 -10.63
N VAL A 21 -5.86 3.34 -9.79
CA VAL A 21 -6.13 1.91 -9.51
C VAL A 21 -6.54 1.23 -10.81
N VAL A 22 -5.86 0.15 -11.15
CA VAL A 22 -6.22 -0.70 -12.29
C VAL A 22 -7.14 -1.81 -11.82
N LYS A 23 -6.76 -2.46 -10.71
CA LYS A 23 -7.43 -3.63 -10.18
C LYS A 23 -7.15 -3.74 -8.70
N PHE A 24 -8.14 -4.20 -7.95
CA PHE A 24 -7.95 -4.58 -6.56
C PHE A 24 -8.26 -6.07 -6.41
N GLU A 25 -7.23 -6.86 -6.12
CA GLU A 25 -7.34 -8.30 -5.95
C GLU A 25 -7.38 -8.63 -4.45
N TRP A 26 -8.45 -9.28 -4.03
CA TRP A 26 -8.65 -9.74 -2.67
C TRP A 26 -8.31 -11.22 -2.63
N VAL A 27 -7.03 -11.54 -2.51
CA VAL A 27 -6.57 -12.93 -2.40
C VAL A 27 -6.36 -13.23 -0.91
N ASN A 28 -6.78 -14.40 -0.44
CA ASN A 28 -6.41 -14.85 0.90
C ASN A 28 -5.07 -15.59 0.74
N PRO A 29 -3.98 -15.24 1.46
CA PRO A 29 -3.90 -14.42 2.67
C PRO A 29 -3.62 -12.91 2.50
N HIS A 30 -3.29 -12.40 1.30
CA HIS A 30 -2.93 -10.99 1.07
C HIS A 30 -3.71 -10.32 -0.05
N SER A 31 -4.09 -9.06 0.17
CA SER A 31 -4.74 -8.23 -0.85
C SER A 31 -3.70 -7.52 -1.70
N TRP A 32 -3.94 -7.40 -3.00
CA TRP A 32 -3.03 -6.78 -3.96
C TRP A 32 -3.74 -5.65 -4.71
N ILE A 33 -3.16 -4.46 -4.68
CA ILE A 33 -3.67 -3.30 -5.42
C ILE A 33 -2.73 -3.05 -6.59
N HIS A 34 -3.29 -3.07 -7.80
CA HIS A 34 -2.55 -2.74 -9.02
C HIS A 34 -2.76 -1.27 -9.33
N ILE A 35 -1.66 -0.51 -9.40
CA ILE A 35 -1.69 0.93 -9.62
C ILE A 35 -0.92 1.23 -10.89
N LYS A 36 -1.56 1.92 -11.83
CA LYS A 36 -0.89 2.41 -13.03
C LYS A 36 -0.41 3.83 -12.80
N LEU A 37 0.90 4.01 -12.89
CA LEU A 37 1.55 5.31 -12.81
C LEU A 37 1.38 6.06 -14.14
N PRO A 38 1.53 7.40 -14.14
CA PRO A 38 1.48 8.23 -15.34
C PRO A 38 2.51 7.82 -16.41
N ASN A 39 3.64 7.26 -15.99
CA ASN A 39 4.68 6.75 -16.89
C ASN A 39 4.30 5.42 -17.59
N GLY A 40 3.10 4.89 -17.31
CA GLY A 40 2.61 3.65 -17.88
C GLY A 40 2.99 2.37 -17.12
N GLN A 41 3.89 2.46 -16.13
CA GLN A 41 4.26 1.31 -15.30
C GLN A 41 3.11 0.92 -14.38
N VAL A 42 2.92 -0.40 -14.22
CA VAL A 42 1.95 -0.95 -13.28
C VAL A 42 2.69 -1.50 -12.08
N TRP A 43 2.39 -0.94 -10.91
CA TRP A 43 2.95 -1.35 -9.63
C TRP A 43 1.95 -2.22 -8.89
N ARG A 44 2.48 -3.26 -8.23
CA ARG A 44 1.70 -4.16 -7.39
C ARG A 44 1.98 -3.84 -5.94
N VAL A 45 0.96 -3.34 -5.26
CA VAL A 45 1.03 -2.98 -3.86
C VAL A 45 0.40 -4.07 -3.02
N GLU A 46 1.19 -4.65 -2.13
CA GLU A 46 0.70 -5.59 -1.13
C GLU A 46 0.04 -4.83 0.04
N GLY A 47 -1.12 -5.31 0.44
CA GLY A 47 -1.83 -4.89 1.64
C GLY A 47 -2.11 -6.07 2.56
N GLY A 48 -2.75 -5.79 3.70
CA GLY A 48 -3.12 -6.81 4.67
C GLY A 48 -4.18 -7.79 4.16
N ALA A 49 -4.50 -8.76 5.02
CA ALA A 49 -5.50 -9.76 4.72
C ALA A 49 -6.88 -9.12 4.44
N PRO A 50 -7.63 -9.62 3.43
CA PRO A 50 -9.03 -9.27 3.17
C PRO A 50 -9.89 -9.06 4.43
N SER A 51 -9.84 -10.02 5.36
CA SER A 51 -10.63 -10.00 6.58
C SER A 51 -10.24 -8.86 7.52
N ALA A 52 -8.97 -8.46 7.55
CA ALA A 52 -8.49 -7.33 8.33
C ALA A 52 -8.93 -6.00 7.71
N LEU A 53 -8.85 -5.89 6.38
CA LEU A 53 -9.33 -4.73 5.63
C LEU A 53 -10.84 -4.50 5.82
N LEU A 54 -11.65 -5.55 5.67
CA LEU A 54 -13.10 -5.48 5.89
C LEU A 54 -13.46 -4.94 7.28
N ARG A 55 -12.76 -5.40 8.33
CA ARG A 55 -12.94 -4.89 9.71
C ARG A 55 -12.54 -3.43 9.87
N ARG A 56 -11.69 -2.90 9.01
CA ARG A 56 -11.29 -1.49 8.98
C ARG A 56 -12.18 -0.64 8.07
N GLY A 57 -13.30 -1.18 7.58
CA GLY A 57 -14.26 -0.46 6.76
C GLY A 57 -13.96 -0.48 5.26
N TRP A 58 -12.94 -1.24 4.82
CA TRP A 58 -12.72 -1.46 3.40
C TRP A 58 -13.82 -2.33 2.80
N ASN A 59 -14.21 -1.98 1.60
CA ASN A 59 -15.10 -2.79 0.78
C ASN A 59 -14.58 -2.81 -0.66
N ARG A 60 -15.15 -3.68 -1.50
CA ARG A 60 -14.75 -3.80 -2.92
C ARG A 60 -14.99 -2.51 -3.71
N ASN A 61 -15.89 -1.65 -3.24
CA ASN A 61 -16.21 -0.36 -3.84
C ASN A 61 -15.39 0.79 -3.24
N SER A 62 -14.53 0.54 -2.24
CA SER A 62 -13.65 1.56 -1.64
C SER A 62 -12.58 2.03 -2.62
N LEU A 63 -12.15 1.15 -3.53
CA LEU A 63 -11.20 1.45 -4.60
C LEU A 63 -11.74 1.01 -5.97
N PRO A 64 -12.62 1.81 -6.59
CA PRO A 64 -12.98 1.61 -7.98
C PRO A 64 -11.76 1.67 -8.89
N ALA A 65 -11.74 0.87 -9.95
CA ALA A 65 -10.75 1.03 -11.01
C ALA A 65 -10.87 2.42 -11.66
N GLY A 66 -9.74 3.05 -11.98
CA GLY A 66 -9.64 4.43 -12.44
C GLY A 66 -9.49 5.46 -11.31
N THR A 67 -9.72 5.08 -10.05
CA THR A 67 -9.56 6.00 -8.92
C THR A 67 -8.10 6.40 -8.77
N LYS A 68 -7.84 7.72 -8.79
CA LYS A 68 -6.52 8.25 -8.49
C LYS A 68 -6.27 8.18 -6.99
N ILE A 69 -5.21 7.51 -6.61
CA ILE A 69 -4.77 7.42 -5.22
C ILE A 69 -3.28 7.64 -5.13
N ILE A 70 -2.88 8.10 -3.97
CA ILE A 70 -1.51 8.29 -3.54
C ILE A 70 -1.23 7.17 -2.56
N VAL A 71 -0.28 6.31 -2.87
CA VAL A 71 0.05 5.18 -2.01
C VAL A 71 1.44 5.37 -1.47
N GLN A 72 1.53 5.48 -0.14
CA GLN A 72 2.81 5.46 0.55
C GLN A 72 3.19 4.00 0.77
N ALA A 73 4.16 3.56 -0.03
CA ALA A 73 4.63 2.20 -0.02
C ALA A 73 6.13 2.14 0.26
N PHE A 74 6.63 0.98 0.62
CA PHE A 74 8.04 0.69 0.73
C PHE A 74 8.41 -0.29 -0.38
N GLN A 75 9.40 0.06 -1.19
CA GLN A 75 9.83 -0.78 -2.30
C GLN A 75 10.42 -2.09 -1.76
N ALA A 76 10.12 -3.20 -2.44
CA ALA A 76 10.81 -4.46 -2.17
C ALA A 76 12.31 -4.32 -2.45
N ARG A 77 13.15 -4.95 -1.61
CA ARG A 77 14.62 -4.93 -1.77
C ARG A 77 15.09 -5.59 -3.06
N ASP A 78 14.28 -6.51 -3.60
CA ASP A 78 14.53 -7.18 -4.88
C ASP A 78 14.44 -6.24 -6.10
N GLY A 79 14.04 -4.98 -5.92
CA GLY A 79 13.96 -3.98 -7.00
C GLY A 79 12.83 -4.22 -8.00
N ASP A 80 12.01 -5.24 -7.76
CA ASP A 80 10.83 -5.54 -8.55
C ASP A 80 9.76 -4.45 -8.40
N THR A 81 8.79 -4.41 -9.31
CA THR A 81 7.63 -3.49 -9.31
C THR A 81 6.60 -3.85 -8.23
N ARG A 82 7.10 -4.35 -7.10
CA ARG A 82 6.38 -4.75 -5.90
C ARG A 82 6.73 -3.79 -4.78
N ALA A 83 5.69 -3.32 -4.10
CA ALA A 83 5.84 -2.50 -2.93
C ALA A 83 4.83 -2.94 -1.88
N SER A 84 5.10 -2.67 -0.61
CA SER A 84 4.08 -2.85 0.42
C SER A 84 3.66 -1.50 0.95
N ALA A 85 2.35 -1.28 1.04
CA ALA A 85 1.81 -0.04 1.55
C ALA A 85 1.14 -0.21 2.90
N ALA A 86 1.32 0.80 3.74
CA ALA A 86 0.62 0.91 5.01
C ALA A 86 -0.75 1.56 4.82
N GLU A 87 -0.77 2.63 4.05
CA GLU A 87 -1.91 3.53 3.94
C GLU A 87 -2.00 4.07 2.51
N ILE A 88 -3.24 4.33 2.10
CA ILE A 88 -3.52 5.04 0.87
C ILE A 88 -4.13 6.39 1.22
N SER A 89 -3.69 7.43 0.52
CA SER A 89 -4.27 8.76 0.59
C SER A 89 -5.00 9.04 -0.71
N PHE A 90 -6.19 9.59 -0.60
CA PHE A 90 -7.00 10.01 -1.72
C PHE A 90 -6.76 11.50 -1.98
N PRO A 91 -6.90 11.96 -3.23
CA PRO A 91 -6.76 13.37 -3.57
C PRO A 91 -7.84 14.26 -2.92
N ASP A 92 -8.91 13.67 -2.39
CA ASP A 92 -9.93 14.36 -1.61
C ASP A 92 -9.57 14.53 -0.12
N GLY A 93 -8.38 14.09 0.30
CA GLY A 93 -7.90 14.17 1.66
C GLY A 93 -8.31 13.00 2.56
N ARG A 94 -9.05 12.00 2.04
CA ARG A 94 -9.32 10.77 2.79
C ARG A 94 -8.05 9.91 2.88
N GLU A 95 -7.81 9.27 4.01
CA GLU A 95 -6.76 8.27 4.18
C GLU A 95 -7.39 6.95 4.62
N LEU A 96 -6.96 5.83 4.03
CA LEU A 96 -7.38 4.50 4.41
C LEU A 96 -6.18 3.60 4.68
N SER A 97 -6.14 3.01 5.87
CA SER A 97 -5.07 2.09 6.24
C SER A 97 -5.31 0.70 5.65
N LEU A 98 -4.29 0.11 5.05
CA LEU A 98 -4.30 -1.21 4.42
C LEU A 98 -4.18 -2.36 5.42
N GLY A 99 -4.26 -2.07 6.71
CA GLY A 99 -4.32 -3.07 7.76
C GLY A 99 -3.05 -3.91 7.87
N ASN A 100 -1.92 -3.37 7.43
CA ASN A 100 -0.61 -3.99 7.56
C ASN A 100 0.12 -3.37 8.77
N PRO A 101 0.03 -3.98 9.97
CA PRO A 101 0.50 -3.36 11.21
C PRO A 101 2.01 -3.09 11.18
N THR A 102 2.79 -3.91 10.48
CA THR A 102 4.24 -3.69 10.38
C THR A 102 4.55 -2.50 9.49
N THR A 103 3.88 -2.35 8.34
CA THR A 103 4.07 -1.18 7.48
C THR A 103 3.52 0.09 8.14
N GLU A 104 2.38 0.02 8.83
CA GLU A 104 1.78 1.12 9.59
C GLU A 104 2.75 1.65 10.65
N ALA A 105 3.40 0.77 11.42
CA ALA A 105 4.39 1.17 12.41
C ALA A 105 5.61 1.87 11.79
N VAL A 106 6.06 1.41 10.61
CA VAL A 106 7.19 2.03 9.89
C VAL A 106 6.79 3.37 9.27
N ALA A 107 5.61 3.46 8.66
CA ALA A 107 5.09 4.70 8.09
C ALA A 107 4.87 5.77 9.19
N ALA A 108 4.35 5.38 10.35
CA ALA A 108 4.20 6.26 11.49
C ALA A 108 5.56 6.74 12.04
N ALA A 109 6.58 5.88 12.04
CA ALA A 109 7.94 6.26 12.42
C ALA A 109 8.57 7.22 11.40
N ALA A 110 8.36 6.99 10.09
CA ALA A 110 8.84 7.87 9.03
C ALA A 110 8.19 9.26 9.08
N LYS A 111 6.86 9.34 9.24
CA LYS A 111 6.13 10.62 9.43
C LYS A 111 6.64 11.42 10.64
N ARG A 112 7.13 10.75 11.69
CA ARG A 112 7.72 11.42 12.87
C ARG A 112 9.13 11.95 12.61
N ALA A 113 9.89 11.33 11.71
CA ALA A 113 11.27 11.74 11.41
C ALA A 113 11.34 12.95 10.47
N GLU A 114 10.37 13.13 9.56
CA GLU A 114 10.29 14.32 8.68
C GLU A 114 9.82 15.60 9.39
N GLY A 115 9.37 15.50 10.65
CA GLY A 115 8.79 16.61 11.41
C GLY A 115 9.73 17.33 12.39
N ASN A 116 11.06 17.10 12.33
CA ASN A 116 12.03 17.76 13.22
C ASN A 116 13.14 18.48 12.44
#